data_AF-A0A938VG10-F1
#
_entry.id   AF-A0A938VG10-F1
#
_cell.length_a   1.000
_cell.length_b   1.000
_cell.length_c   1.000
_cell.angle_alpha   90.00
_cell.angle_beta   90.00
_cell.angle_gamma   90.00
#
_symmetry.space_group_name_H-M   'P 1'
#
loop_
_entity.id
_entity.type
_entity.pdbx_description
1 polymer ?
#
loop_
_entity_poly.entity_id
_entity_poly.type
_entity_poly.pdbx_seq_one_letter_code
_entity_poly.pdbx_strand_id
1 'polypeptide(L)' 'MSILVLASLLIHSPVQAQTSVAVVHAVLFYSPSCGHCHYVIEEVFPPLFEKYGDQLQIVGVDVTQTEG' A
#
# COMPACT_ATOMS: atom_id res chain seq x y z
N MET A 1 29.97 -19.91 -36.00
CA MET A 1 29.14 -18.71 -35.80
C MET A 1 27.80 -18.98 -35.12
N SER A 2 27.09 -20.10 -35.40
CA SER A 2 25.74 -20.33 -34.84
C SER A 2 25.65 -20.49 -33.32
N ILE A 3 26.70 -21.02 -32.67
CA ILE A 3 26.70 -21.23 -31.20
C ILE A 3 26.76 -19.90 -30.44
N LEU A 4 27.49 -18.91 -30.97
CA LEU A 4 27.59 -17.57 -30.38
C LEU A 4 26.24 -16.84 -30.43
N VAL A 5 25.47 -17.02 -31.49
CA VAL A 5 24.14 -16.40 -31.66
C VAL A 5 23.12 -17.02 -30.67
N LEU A 6 23.18 -18.34 -30.47
CA LEU A 6 22.34 -19.04 -29.49
C LEU A 6 22.66 -18.64 -28.05
N ALA A 7 23.95 -18.49 -27.74
CA ALA A 7 24.41 -18.04 -26.43
C ALA A 7 23.98 -16.60 -26.13
N SER A 8 24.04 -15.71 -27.13
CA SER A 8 23.58 -14.32 -26.97
C SER A 8 22.08 -14.25 -26.65
N LEU A 9 21.22 -15.05 -27.28
CA LEU A 9 19.77 -15.01 -27.02
C LEU A 9 19.39 -15.38 -25.58
N LEU A 10 20.18 -16.25 -24.92
CA LEU A 10 19.92 -16.67 -23.54
C LEU A 10 20.27 -15.58 -22.50
N ILE A 11 21.01 -14.54 -22.88
CA ILE A 11 21.45 -13.46 -21.98
C ILE A 11 20.49 -12.26 -22.01
N HIS A 12 19.58 -12.18 -22.99
CA HIS A 12 18.64 -11.07 -23.16
C HIS A 12 17.37 -11.21 -22.30
N SER A 13 17.48 -11.74 -21.08
CA SER A 13 16.33 -11.73 -20.16
C SER A 13 15.83 -10.28 -20.03
N PRO A 14 14.54 -10.00 -20.32
CA PRO A 14 14.01 -8.66 -20.14
C PRO A 14 14.13 -8.33 -18.66
N VAL A 15 14.97 -7.36 -18.32
CA VAL A 15 15.04 -6.78 -16.98
C VAL A 15 13.68 -6.17 -16.73
N GLN A 16 12.87 -6.84 -15.92
CA GLN A 16 11.56 -6.33 -15.53
C GLN A 16 11.83 -5.20 -14.53
N ALA A 17 11.76 -3.95 -15.00
CA ALA A 17 11.77 -2.80 -14.12
C ALA A 17 10.57 -2.93 -13.16
N GLN A 18 10.84 -2.87 -11.87
CA GLN A 18 9.83 -3.11 -10.86
C GLN A 18 8.92 -1.88 -10.78
N THR A 19 7.76 -1.94 -11.43
CA THR A 19 6.74 -0.89 -11.35
C THR A 19 6.05 -0.99 -9.98
N SER A 20 6.72 -0.52 -8.93
CA SER A 20 6.08 -0.36 -7.63
C SER A 20 5.06 0.77 -7.76
N VAL A 21 3.78 0.46 -7.60
CA VAL A 21 2.74 1.47 -7.45
C VAL A 21 3.07 2.29 -6.19
N ALA A 22 3.06 3.62 -6.29
CA ALA A 22 3.31 4.48 -5.14
C ALA A 22 2.13 4.36 -4.17
N VAL A 23 2.39 3.89 -2.94
CA VAL A 23 1.37 3.69 -1.90
C VAL A 23 1.58 4.70 -0.78
N VAL A 24 0.52 5.43 -0.44
CA VAL A 24 0.46 6.31 0.73
C VAL A 24 0.07 5.49 1.94
N HIS A 25 0.90 5.54 2.98
CA HIS A 25 0.65 4.88 4.25
C HIS A 25 0.35 5.93 5.30
N ALA A 26 -0.79 5.78 5.99
CA ALA A 26 -1.20 6.67 7.07
C ALA A 26 -1.47 5.86 8.35
N VAL A 27 -1.29 6.52 9.49
CA VAL A 27 -1.57 5.96 10.81
C VAL A 27 -2.64 6.82 11.47
N LEU A 28 -3.77 6.22 11.84
CA LEU A 28 -4.81 6.86 12.62
C LEU A 28 -4.67 6.47 14.09
N PHE A 29 -4.26 7.41 14.92
CA PHE A 29 -4.34 7.26 16.37
C PHE A 29 -5.78 7.58 16.82
N TYR A 30 -6.48 6.61 17.37
CA TYR A 30 -7.88 6.75 17.79
C TYR A 30 -8.13 6.14 19.16
N SER A 31 -9.29 6.44 19.74
CA SER A 31 -9.79 5.78 20.96
C SER A 31 -11.19 5.22 20.68
N PRO A 32 -11.56 4.02 21.20
CA PRO A 32 -12.89 3.45 21.05
C PRO A 32 -14.02 4.31 21.63
N SER A 33 -13.72 5.23 22.55
CA SER A 33 -14.71 6.16 23.11
C SER A 33 -14.78 7.51 22.38
N CYS A 34 -13.99 7.71 21.32
CA CYS A 34 -13.91 8.97 20.58
C CYS A 34 -14.99 9.04 19.50
N GLY A 35 -16.09 9.77 19.74
CA GLY A 35 -17.16 9.95 18.77
C GLY A 35 -16.72 10.56 17.43
N HIS A 36 -15.77 11.50 17.44
CA HIS A 36 -15.22 12.07 16.20
C HIS A 36 -14.43 11.06 15.37
N CYS A 37 -13.78 10.11 16.04
CA CYS A 37 -12.99 9.07 15.39
C CYS A 37 -13.91 8.10 14.65
N HIS A 38 -15.07 7.75 15.24
CA HIS A 38 -16.11 6.96 14.55
C HIS A 38 -16.59 7.66 13.28
N TYR A 39 -16.91 8.96 13.35
CA TYR A 39 -17.30 9.71 12.17
C TYR A 39 -16.24 9.66 11.05
N VAL A 40 -14.97 9.83 11.39
CA VAL A 40 -13.88 9.75 10.40
C VAL A 40 -13.79 8.35 9.77
N ILE A 41 -13.86 7.31 10.59
CA ILE A 41 -13.74 5.91 10.14
C ILE A 41 -14.94 5.49 9.28
N GLU A 42 -16.16 5.88 9.68
CA GLU A 42 -17.41 5.41 9.08
C GLU A 42 -17.87 6.27 7.89
N GLU A 43 -17.59 7.58 7.92
CA GLU A 43 -18.13 8.51 6.93
C GLU A 43 -17.04 9.10 6.01
N VAL A 44 -15.82 9.29 6.53
CA VAL A 44 -14.75 9.99 5.78
C VAL A 44 -13.84 9.02 5.04
N PHE A 45 -13.49 7.87 5.63
CA PHE A 45 -12.58 6.92 5.02
C PHE A 45 -13.15 6.13 3.83
N PRO A 46 -14.41 5.65 3.84
CA PRO A 46 -14.95 4.90 2.71
C PRO A 46 -14.81 5.60 1.35
N PRO A 47 -15.19 6.89 1.18
CA PRO A 47 -15.03 7.56 -0.12
C PRO A 47 -13.55 7.75 -0.51
N LEU A 48 -12.61 7.77 0.44
CA LEU A 48 -11.18 7.80 0.14
C LEU A 48 -10.68 6.45 -0.39
N PHE A 49 -11.13 5.35 0.20
CA PHE A 49 -10.79 4.02 -0.29
C PHE A 49 -11.40 3.74 -1.66
N GLU A 50 -12.63 4.18 -1.93
CA GLU A 50 -13.23 4.11 -3.26
C GLU A 50 -12.43 4.91 -4.30
N LYS A 51 -11.91 6.08 -3.91
CA LYS A 51 -11.16 6.96 -4.81
C LYS A 51 -9.74 6.47 -5.11
N TYR A 52 -9.03 5.97 -4.10
CA TYR A 52 -7.60 5.68 -4.20
C TYR A 52 -7.27 4.18 -4.27
N GLY A 53 -8.19 3.31 -3.85
CA GLY A 53 -8.00 1.85 -3.82
C GLY A 53 -6.70 1.46 -3.11
N ASP A 54 -5.93 0.59 -3.75
CA ASP A 54 -4.69 0.04 -3.19
C ASP A 54 -3.55 1.07 -3.01
N GLN A 55 -3.73 2.30 -3.50
CA GLN A 55 -2.75 3.39 -3.32
C GLN A 55 -2.83 4.06 -1.94
N LEU A 56 -3.85 3.74 -1.13
CA LEU A 56 -4.02 4.27 0.22
C LEU A 56 -4.18 3.14 1.23
N GLN A 57 -3.26 3.08 2.19
CA GLN A 57 -3.32 2.16 3.32
C GLN A 57 -3.35 2.93 4.62
N ILE A 58 -4.29 2.61 5.49
CA ILE A 58 -4.44 3.25 6.80
C ILE A 58 -4.45 2.18 7.88
N VAL A 59 -3.59 2.33 8.88
CA VAL A 59 -3.56 1.48 10.06
C VAL A 59 -4.12 2.26 11.26
N GLY A 60 -5.03 1.66 11.99
CA GLY A 60 -5.56 2.21 13.24
C GLY A 60 -4.70 1.78 14.43
N VAL A 61 -4.34 2.73 15.29
CA VAL A 61 -3.67 2.50 16.57
C VAL A 61 -4.58 3.01 17.68
N ASP A 62 -5.05 2.09 18.52
CA ASP A 62 -5.86 2.41 19.69
C ASP A 62 -4.97 2.96 20.80
N VAL A 63 -5.13 4.25 21.12
CA VAL A 63 -4.31 4.94 22.14
C VAL A 63 -4.70 4.56 23.57
N THR A 64 -5.75 3.77 23.76
CA THR A 64 -6.15 3.25 25.07
C THR A 64 -5.49 1.92 25.41
N GLN A 65 -4.89 1.25 24.42
CA GLN A 65 -4.12 0.03 24.65
C GLN A 65 -2.73 0.41 25.17
N THR A 66 -2.30 -0.24 26.25
CA THR A 66 -0.99 0.00 26.89
C THR A 66 0.16 -0.73 26.18
N GLU A 67 -0.17 -1.56 25.21
CA GLU A 67 0.74 -2.37 24.42
C GLU A 67 0.58 -1.94 22.96
N GLY A 68 1.60 -1.27 22.43
CA GLY A 68 1.70 -0.83 21.04
C GLY A 68 2.39 -1.84 20.14
#